data_AF-A0AA51UEF0-F1
#
_entry.id   AF-A0AA51UEF0-F1
#
_cell.length_a   1.000
_cell.length_b   1.000
_cell.length_c   1.000
_cell.angle_alpha   90.00
_cell.angle_beta   90.00
_cell.angle_gamma   90.00
#
_symmetry.space_group_name_H-M   'P 1'
#
loop_
_entity.id
_entity.type
_entity.pdbx_description
1 polymer ?
#
loop_
_entity_poly.entity_id
_entity_poly.type
_entity_poly.pdbx_seq_one_letter_code
_entity_poly.pdbx_strand_id
1 'polypeptide(L)'
;MYVYIAILAYVVVLFLTLRDVRIYMRTRLASYRKGALKGIFASALVMLGVLFSLSNPNLGLLIVLIALFFNQKGTREQVFKDAKAIDRLLGKTDI
;
A
#
# COMPACT_ATOMS: atom_id res chain seq x y z
N MET A 1 14.64 -0.41 16.95
CA MET A 1 13.16 -0.30 17.01
C MET A 1 12.58 0.42 15.80
N TYR A 2 12.96 1.68 15.54
CA TYR A 2 12.41 2.51 14.45
C TYR A 2 12.58 1.93 13.03
N VAL A 3 13.75 1.36 12.73
CA VAL A 3 14.01 0.71 11.43
C VAL A 3 13.05 -0.45 11.19
N TYR A 4 12.72 -1.24 12.22
CA TYR A 4 11.73 -2.32 12.09
C TYR A 4 10.33 -1.80 11.80
N ILE A 5 9.94 -0.67 12.40
CA ILE A 5 8.65 -0.01 12.11
C ILE A 5 8.62 0.47 10.65
N ALA A 6 9.70 1.08 10.16
CA ALA A 6 9.81 1.52 8.78
C ALA A 6 9.74 0.34 7.79
N ILE A 7 10.45 -0.77 8.08
CA ILE A 7 10.41 -1.99 7.26
C ILE A 7 8.99 -2.59 7.26
N LEU A 8 8.32 -2.66 8.42
CA LEU A 8 6.96 -3.16 8.51
C LEU A 8 6.00 -2.28 7.69
N ALA A 9 6.13 -0.96 7.78
CA ALA A 9 5.35 -0.03 6.97
C ALA A 9 5.57 -0.27 5.47
N TYR A 10 6.81 -0.50 5.04
CA TYR A 10 7.14 -0.82 3.65
C TYR A 10 6.43 -2.09 3.18
N VAL A 11 6.57 -3.18 3.95
CA VAL A 11 5.95 -4.48 3.62
C VAL A 11 4.43 -4.35 3.52
N VAL A 12 3.79 -3.66 4.47
CA VAL A 12 2.33 -3.46 4.46
C VAL A 12 1.89 -2.64 3.25
N VAL A 13 2.56 -1.52 2.94
CA VAL A 13 2.22 -0.69 1.78
C VAL A 13 2.41 -1.46 0.49
N LEU A 14 3.51 -2.19 0.34
CA LEU A 14 3.78 -3.00 -0.84
C LEU A 14 2.74 -4.11 -1.00
N PHE A 15 2.41 -4.81 0.07
CA PHE A 15 1.36 -5.84 0.08
C PHE A 15 0.00 -5.30 -0.37
N LEU A 16 -0.43 -4.15 0.18
CA LEU A 16 -1.68 -3.50 -0.19
C LEU A 16 -1.68 -2.99 -1.63
N THR A 17 -0.51 -2.63 -2.16
CA THR A 17 -0.33 -2.19 -3.54
C THR A 17 -0.43 -3.36 -4.51
N LEU A 18 0.25 -4.48 -4.22
CA LEU A 18 0.12 -5.72 -5.00
C LEU A 18 -1.31 -6.27 -4.99
N ARG A 19 -2.01 -6.14 -3.87
CA ARG A 19 -3.44 -6.48 -3.80
C ARG A 19 -4.26 -5.63 -4.76
N ASP A 20 -4.06 -4.32 -4.78
CA ASP A 20 -4.78 -3.43 -5.70
C ASP A 20 -4.47 -3.74 -7.17
N VAL A 21 -3.21 -4.08 -7.50
CA VAL A 21 -2.82 -4.52 -8.84
C VAL A 21 -3.53 -5.81 -9.24
N ARG A 22 -3.56 -6.81 -8.35
CA ARG A 22 -4.28 -8.08 -8.62
C ARG A 22 -5.77 -7.89 -8.83
N ILE A 23 -6.40 -7.00 -8.05
CA ILE A 23 -7.81 -6.64 -8.24
C ILE A 23 -7.99 -5.98 -9.61
N TYR A 24 -7.16 -5.00 -9.96
CA TYR A 24 -7.24 -4.35 -11.26
C TYR A 24 -7.06 -5.32 -12.44
N MET A 25 -6.13 -6.27 -12.32
CA MET A 25 -5.93 -7.29 -13.36
C MET A 25 -7.17 -8.17 -13.58
N ARG A 26 -7.99 -8.40 -12.55
CA ARG A 26 -9.21 -9.22 -12.63
C ARG A 26 -10.42 -8.40 -13.09
N THR A 27 -10.63 -7.22 -12.52
CA THR A 27 -11.87 -6.45 -12.71
C THR A 27 -11.75 -5.29 -13.69
N ARG A 28 -10.53 -4.89 -14.08
CA ARG A 28 -10.22 -3.75 -14.95
C ARG A 28 -10.79 -2.39 -14.49
N LEU A 29 -11.20 -2.28 -13.23
CA LEU A 29 -11.77 -1.06 -12.67
C LEU A 29 -10.73 0.07 -12.59
N ALA A 30 -11.01 1.20 -13.24
CA ALA A 30 -10.09 2.34 -13.31
C ALA A 30 -9.73 2.92 -11.92
N SER A 31 -10.65 2.84 -10.97
CA SER A 31 -10.46 3.24 -9.57
C SER A 31 -9.32 2.45 -8.89
N TYR A 32 -9.18 1.16 -9.22
CA TYR A 32 -8.11 0.29 -8.70
C TYR A 32 -6.77 0.54 -9.39
N ARG A 33 -6.77 0.91 -10.68
CA ARG A 33 -5.55 1.36 -11.38
C ARG A 33 -4.95 2.61 -10.75
N LYS A 34 -5.78 3.64 -10.51
CA LYS A 34 -5.34 4.89 -9.86
C LYS A 34 -4.80 4.62 -8.45
N GLY A 35 -5.48 3.73 -7.71
CA GLY A 35 -5.04 3.27 -6.40
C GLY A 35 -3.70 2.55 -6.41
N ALA A 36 -3.50 1.63 -7.36
CA ALA A 36 -2.25 0.90 -7.53
C ALA A 36 -1.08 1.83 -7.88
N LEU A 37 -1.28 2.79 -8.79
CA LEU A 37 -0.25 3.77 -9.15
C LEU A 37 0.18 4.60 -7.94
N LYS A 38 -0.78 5.14 -7.17
CA LYS A 38 -0.46 5.86 -5.92
C LYS A 38 0.27 4.97 -4.92
N GLY A 39 -0.14 3.71 -4.79
CA GLY A 39 0.52 2.74 -3.92
C GLY A 39 1.97 2.46 -4.33
N ILE A 40 2.28 2.42 -5.63
CA ILE A 40 3.66 2.25 -6.13
C ILE A 40 4.50 3.46 -5.74
N PHE A 41 4.02 4.69 -6.01
CA PHE A 41 4.71 5.91 -5.60
C PHE A 41 4.93 5.98 -4.09
N ALA A 42 3.89 5.66 -3.30
CA ALA A 42 4.00 5.60 -1.85
C ALA A 42 5.01 4.54 -1.39
N SER A 43 5.03 3.35 -2.01
CA SER A 43 5.95 2.28 -1.65
C SER A 43 7.41 2.67 -1.91
N ALA A 44 7.69 3.41 -2.99
CA ALA A 44 9.02 3.94 -3.28
C ALA A 44 9.45 4.99 -2.22
N LEU A 45 8.56 5.89 -1.84
CA LEU A 45 8.82 6.87 -0.77
C LEU A 45 9.05 6.20 0.59
N VAL A 46 8.27 5.18 0.94
CA VAL A 46 8.48 4.42 2.18
C VAL A 46 9.83 3.69 2.14
N MET A 47 10.22 3.12 1.01
CA MET A 47 11.54 2.49 0.83
C MET A 47 12.68 3.49 1.07
N LEU A 48 12.55 4.71 0.55
CA LEU A 48 13.50 5.79 0.87
C LEU A 48 13.52 6.07 2.37
N GLY A 49 12.36 6.19 3.01
CA GLY A 49 12.26 6.35 4.47
C GLY A 49 12.99 5.26 5.25
N VAL A 50 12.90 4.00 4.83
CA VAL A 50 13.65 2.87 5.43
C VAL A 50 15.16 3.08 5.30
N LEU A 51 15.65 3.49 4.13
CA LEU A 51 17.08 3.75 3.92
C LEU A 51 17.57 4.90 4.80
N PHE A 52 16.82 5.99 4.88
CA PHE A 52 17.16 7.12 5.76
C PHE A 52 17.11 6.76 7.25
N SER A 53 16.24 5.83 7.66
CA SER A 53 16.17 5.34 9.04
C SER A 53 17.45 4.64 9.51
N LEU A 54 18.31 4.16 8.59
CA LEU A 54 19.59 3.53 8.94
C LEU A 54 20.61 4.56 9.47
N SER A 55 20.61 5.77 8.92
CA SER A 55 21.51 6.84 9.33
C SER A 55 20.87 7.78 10.35
N ASN A 56 19.61 8.15 10.16
CA ASN A 56 18.85 9.02 11.06
C ASN A 56 17.43 8.48 11.26
N PRO A 57 17.17 7.76 12.37
CA PRO A 57 15.89 7.12 12.63
C PRO A 57 14.69 8.07 12.58
N ASN A 58 14.82 9.28 13.13
CA ASN A 58 13.74 10.26 13.21
C ASN A 58 13.37 10.80 11.83
N LEU A 59 14.37 11.16 11.01
CA LEU A 59 14.13 11.62 9.64
C LEU A 59 13.51 10.53 8.76
N GLY A 60 14.01 9.30 8.85
CA GLY A 60 13.45 8.18 8.09
C GLY A 60 11.99 7.92 8.44
N LEU A 61 11.64 7.96 9.73
CA LEU A 61 10.25 7.80 10.18
C LEU A 61 9.34 8.92 9.68
N LEU A 62 9.82 10.16 9.70
CA LEU A 62 9.09 11.31 9.18
C LEU A 62 8.79 11.13 7.69
N ILE A 63 9.77 10.67 6.89
CA ILE A 63 9.56 10.36 5.47
C ILE A 63 8.53 9.24 5.28
N VAL A 64 8.60 8.17 6.08
CA VAL A 64 7.61 7.08 6.04
C VAL A 64 6.20 7.59 6.34
N LEU A 65 6.04 8.44 7.36
CA LEU A 65 4.73 9.01 7.72
C LEU A 65 4.18 9.92 6.63
N ILE A 66 5.03 10.75 6.01
CA ILE A 66 4.64 11.58 4.85
C ILE A 66 4.18 10.68 3.69
N ALA A 67 4.92 9.62 3.40
CA ALA A 67 4.58 8.68 2.34
C ALA A 67 3.21 8.00 2.60
N LEU A 68 2.95 7.60 3.85
CA LEU A 68 1.66 7.03 4.26
C LEU A 68 0.53 8.06 4.16
N PHE A 69 0.78 9.32 4.52
CA PHE A 69 -0.19 10.40 4.38
C PHE A 69 -0.62 10.60 2.93
N PHE A 70 0.31 10.55 1.97
CA PHE A 70 -0.02 10.65 0.55
C PHE A 70 -0.64 9.37 -0.04
N ASN A 71 -0.46 8.21 0.60
CA ASN A 71 -1.03 6.94 0.16
C ASN A 71 -2.54 6.80 0.42
N GLN A 72 -3.22 7.87 0.85
CA GLN A 72 -4.66 7.83 1.07
C GLN A 72 -5.41 7.47 -0.23
N LYS A 73 -6.24 6.45 -0.11
CA LYS A 73 -7.04 5.89 -1.20
C LYS A 73 -8.39 6.60 -1.22
N GLY A 74 -8.78 7.15 -2.37
CA GLY A 74 -10.09 7.80 -2.55
C GLY A 74 -11.26 6.82 -2.57
N THR A 75 -12.44 7.31 -2.93
CA THR A 75 -13.64 6.49 -3.13
C THR A 75 -13.39 5.38 -4.17
N ARG A 76 -13.80 4.16 -3.83
CA ARG A 76 -13.62 2.96 -4.66
C ARG A 76 -14.93 2.23 -4.79
N GLU A 77 -15.10 1.60 -5.94
CA GLU A 77 -16.21 0.69 -6.19
C GLU A 77 -16.11 -0.54 -5.27
N GLN A 78 -17.27 -1.00 -4.81
CA GLN A 78 -17.35 -2.14 -3.91
C GLN A 78 -17.19 -3.45 -4.67
N VAL A 79 -15.99 -4.04 -4.62
CA VAL A 79 -15.66 -5.34 -5.25
C VAL A 79 -15.86 -6.55 -4.33
N PHE A 80 -16.10 -6.30 -3.04
CA PHE A 80 -16.32 -7.35 -2.04
C PHE A 80 -17.73 -7.19 -1.49
N LYS A 81 -18.60 -8.15 -1.77
CA LYS A 81 -19.96 -8.20 -1.22
C LYS A 81 -20.02 -9.21 -0.09
N ASP A 82 -19.59 -10.45 -0.32
CA ASP A 82 -19.62 -11.55 0.66
C ASP A 82 -18.27 -12.28 0.83
N ALA A 83 -17.19 -11.74 0.25
CA ALA A 83 -15.86 -12.34 0.35
C ALA A 83 -15.37 -12.53 1.80
N LYS A 84 -14.90 -13.74 2.12
CA LYS A 84 -14.23 -14.06 3.39
C LYS A 84 -12.94 -13.23 3.56
N ALA A 85 -12.51 -13.00 4.79
CA ALA A 85 -11.34 -12.16 5.09
C ALA A 85 -10.05 -12.60 4.36
N ILE A 86 -9.85 -13.91 4.20
CA ILE A 86 -8.70 -14.49 3.48
C ILE A 86 -8.79 -14.18 1.98
N ASP A 87 -9.97 -14.26 1.39
CA ASP A 87 -10.19 -13.95 -0.02
C ASP A 87 -9.94 -12.45 -0.30
N ARG A 88 -10.37 -11.58 0.62
CA ARG A 88 -10.08 -10.14 0.57
C ARG A 88 -8.59 -9.85 0.69
N LEU A 89 -7.88 -10.57 1.55
CA LEU A 89 -6.43 -10.45 1.72
C LEU A 89 -5.68 -10.85 0.44
N LEU A 90 -6.15 -11.92 -0.24
CA LEU A 90 -5.60 -12.39 -1.51
C LEU A 90 -6.08 -11.57 -2.73
N GLY A 91 -6.99 -10.61 -2.55
CA GLY A 91 -7.55 -9.81 -3.64
C GLY A 91 -8.45 -10.63 -4.59
N LYS A 92 -9.07 -11.71 -4.09
CA LYS A 92 -10.15 -12.43 -4.79
C LYS A 92 -11.43 -11.62 -4.69
N THR A 93 -11.91 -11.16 -5.84
CA THR A 93 -13.14 -10.39 -5.98
C THR A 93 -14.31 -11.32 -6.22
N ASP A 94 -15.51 -10.90 -5.81
CA ASP A 94 -16.76 -11.62 -6.08
C ASP A 94 -17.31 -11.27 -7.49
N ILE A 95 -16.64 -10.33 -8.17
CA ILE A 95 -16.88 -9.90 -9.55
C ILE A 95 -15.87 -10.57 -10.48
#